data_AF-A0A558D204-F1
#
_entry.id   AF-A0A558D204-F1
#
_cell.length_a   1.000
_cell.length_b   1.000
_cell.length_c   1.000
_cell.angle_alpha   90.00
_cell.angle_beta   90.00
_cell.angle_gamma   90.00
#
_symmetry.space_group_name_H-M   'P 1'
#
loop_
_entity.id
_entity.type
_entity.pdbx_description
1 polymer ?
#
loop_
_entity_poly.entity_id
_entity_poly.type
_entity_poly.pdbx_seq_one_letter_code
_entity_poly.pdbx_strand_id
1 'polypeptide(L)'
;MSEQFDIVVAGGGHNGLVAACYLQKAGLKVCVVEKNDKVGGGVMTRELTVPGFKHDVCSVAHTLLQANPLLRNDELELKSKFGLRYINPDKMTAIFYDDGTTLEFYTDLERTCEAIAKFSQKDAEAYRRFNHQVFQNLDMMVMGMFHTPPSASTQAVMMEQSAVGQDLMRTQAMSAWDFICEWFENDKVRIALARYASEAMMNPFNNGTGFGFYIILPFMHRYGVGIPVGGSGAFADKLRECLESHGGVVRTNAPVKQMRMQGSKATGVVLESGEEIVARKAVISTMHVQQVFPAMVPGATLPEGFERRIHGLKRNSFQPFNLHLALHEAPQYKVGPAVDDFFWVERSHSNWEDFARAFSDLEYGIPRRDFIAYVMQDVFDKTRAPEGKRVLNMYGFAPYNVKGGAKKWDEIGKEVAHGFLDDLRKLTTNMSDDNIIGFSWMTPLDIERHNNAMIGADILHFGSYNWQIGGNRPAPGFGQYASPVEGLYLSGASTHPGGGVTASSGRNVARVLMENLGMDFDKLIDA
;
A
#
# COMPACT_ATOMS: atom_id res chain seq x y z
N MET A 1 -27.62 15.04 -23.26
CA MET A 1 -26.37 15.19 -24.01
C MET A 1 -25.28 14.50 -23.20
N SER A 2 -24.45 13.64 -23.80
CA SER A 2 -23.35 13.00 -23.06
C SER A 2 -22.31 14.05 -22.65
N GLU A 3 -21.88 14.03 -21.39
CA GLU A 3 -20.76 14.87 -20.94
C GLU A 3 -19.47 14.40 -21.63
N GLN A 4 -18.67 15.34 -22.12
CA GLN A 4 -17.46 15.06 -22.89
C GLN A 4 -16.23 15.63 -22.19
N PHE A 5 -15.24 14.76 -21.97
CA PHE A 5 -13.95 15.07 -21.39
C PHE A 5 -12.84 14.65 -22.36
N ASP A 6 -11.64 15.21 -22.20
CA ASP A 6 -10.46 14.67 -22.90
C ASP A 6 -10.10 13.30 -22.34
N ILE A 7 -10.02 13.22 -21.01
CA ILE A 7 -9.65 12.03 -20.26
C ILE A 7 -10.75 11.68 -19.27
N VAL A 8 -11.10 10.40 -19.20
CA VAL A 8 -11.93 9.85 -18.11
C VAL A 8 -11.09 8.86 -17.30
N VAL A 9 -11.05 9.05 -15.99
CA VAL A 9 -10.38 8.15 -15.05
C VAL A 9 -11.43 7.30 -14.33
N ALA A 10 -11.42 6.00 -14.60
CA ALA A 10 -12.29 5.00 -13.98
C ALA A 10 -11.67 4.48 -12.67
N GLY A 11 -12.14 5.03 -11.55
CA GLY A 11 -11.69 4.76 -10.19
C GLY A 11 -11.01 5.98 -9.55
N GLY A 12 -11.50 6.39 -8.38
CA GLY A 12 -11.04 7.54 -7.60
C GLY A 12 -10.00 7.20 -6.54
N GLY A 13 -9.20 6.16 -6.75
CA GLY A 13 -8.04 5.87 -5.90
C GLY A 13 -6.94 6.94 -6.03
N HIS A 14 -6.03 7.02 -5.06
CA HIS A 14 -4.96 8.03 -5.05
C HIS A 14 -4.14 8.08 -6.36
N ASN A 15 -3.85 6.93 -7.01
CA ASN A 15 -3.15 6.92 -8.30
C ASN A 15 -3.96 7.54 -9.44
N GLY A 16 -5.29 7.30 -9.47
CA GLY A 16 -6.17 7.90 -10.47
C GLY A 16 -6.30 9.41 -10.29
N LEU A 17 -6.41 9.85 -9.04
CA LEU A 17 -6.40 11.28 -8.69
C LEU A 17 -5.09 11.97 -9.07
N VAL A 18 -3.94 11.33 -8.81
CA VAL A 18 -2.63 11.85 -9.21
C VAL A 18 -2.54 12.00 -10.73
N ALA A 19 -2.92 10.96 -11.48
CA ALA A 19 -2.92 11.04 -12.94
C ALA A 19 -3.82 12.16 -13.45
N ALA A 20 -5.02 12.28 -12.87
CA ALA A 20 -5.97 13.32 -13.22
C ALA A 20 -5.42 14.73 -12.94
N CYS A 21 -4.74 14.94 -11.81
CA CYS A 21 -4.15 16.24 -11.47
C CYS A 21 -3.09 16.67 -12.49
N TYR A 22 -2.15 15.79 -12.87
CA TYR A 22 -1.15 16.15 -13.89
C TYR A 22 -1.79 16.44 -15.25
N LEU A 23 -2.72 15.60 -15.69
CA LEU A 23 -3.38 15.78 -16.98
C LEU A 23 -4.25 17.04 -17.02
N GLN A 24 -4.89 17.39 -15.90
CA GLN A 24 -5.62 18.65 -15.75
C GLN A 24 -4.65 19.85 -15.74
N LYS A 25 -3.52 19.76 -15.01
CA LYS A 25 -2.45 20.79 -15.01
C LYS A 25 -1.91 21.00 -16.43
N ALA A 26 -1.84 19.94 -17.25
CA ALA A 26 -1.44 20.00 -18.66
C ALA A 26 -2.49 20.64 -19.59
N GLY A 27 -3.64 21.07 -19.07
CA GLY A 27 -4.70 21.73 -19.84
C GLY A 27 -5.71 20.78 -20.50
N LEU A 28 -5.72 19.50 -20.15
CA LEU A 28 -6.75 18.56 -20.60
C LEU A 28 -7.99 18.66 -19.71
N LYS A 29 -9.19 18.44 -20.26
CA LYS A 29 -10.42 18.31 -19.47
C LYS A 29 -10.52 16.91 -18.88
N VAL A 30 -10.44 16.77 -17.56
CA VAL A 30 -10.44 15.46 -16.89
C VAL A 30 -11.67 15.25 -16.03
N CYS A 31 -12.25 14.05 -16.10
CA CYS A 31 -13.27 13.58 -15.17
C CYS A 31 -12.82 12.29 -14.47
N VAL A 32 -12.91 12.26 -13.15
CA VAL A 32 -12.70 11.06 -12.33
C VAL A 32 -14.06 10.53 -11.89
N VAL A 33 -14.32 9.25 -12.14
CA VAL A 33 -15.52 8.56 -11.64
C VAL A 33 -15.16 7.58 -10.53
N GLU A 34 -15.88 7.65 -9.42
CA GLU A 34 -15.67 6.85 -8.22
C GLU A 34 -17.00 6.22 -7.79
N LYS A 35 -16.97 4.92 -7.50
CA LYS A 35 -18.13 4.16 -7.05
C LYS A 35 -18.61 4.62 -5.68
N ASN A 36 -17.69 4.86 -4.75
CA ASN A 36 -17.99 5.23 -3.39
C ASN A 36 -18.40 6.70 -3.26
N ASP A 37 -18.93 7.06 -2.10
CA ASP A 37 -19.32 8.43 -1.74
C ASP A 37 -18.12 9.37 -1.56
N LYS A 38 -16.91 8.81 -1.38
CA LYS A 38 -15.65 9.54 -1.30
C LYS A 38 -14.57 8.85 -2.12
N VAL A 39 -13.69 9.67 -2.69
CA VAL A 39 -12.43 9.24 -3.31
C VAL A 39 -11.39 8.80 -2.27
N GLY A 40 -10.34 8.14 -2.76
CA GLY A 40 -9.15 7.76 -1.99
C GLY A 40 -8.75 6.29 -2.14
N GLY A 41 -9.71 5.39 -2.41
CA GLY A 41 -9.47 3.95 -2.43
C GLY A 41 -8.87 3.48 -1.10
N GLY A 42 -7.69 2.85 -1.13
CA GLY A 42 -6.97 2.44 0.10
C GLY A 42 -6.37 3.58 0.94
N VAL A 43 -6.53 4.84 0.51
CA VAL A 43 -6.03 6.03 1.20
C VAL A 43 -7.24 6.86 1.64
N MET A 44 -7.92 6.36 2.67
CA MET A 44 -9.19 6.90 3.13
C MET A 44 -9.26 6.93 4.66
N THR A 45 -9.81 8.01 5.19
CA THR A 45 -10.08 8.20 6.62
C THR A 45 -11.59 8.36 6.83
N ARG A 46 -12.10 7.72 7.87
CA ARG A 46 -13.53 7.63 8.22
C ARG A 46 -13.71 7.62 9.74
N GLU A 47 -14.89 8.01 10.20
CA GLU A 47 -15.29 7.82 11.60
C GLU A 47 -15.90 6.42 11.75
N LEU A 48 -15.03 5.39 11.86
CA LEU A 48 -15.45 3.97 11.79
C LEU A 48 -16.07 3.43 13.09
N THR A 49 -15.84 4.11 14.22
CA THR A 49 -16.29 3.67 15.55
C THR A 49 -17.43 4.54 16.06
N VAL A 50 -17.13 5.77 16.49
CA VAL A 50 -18.10 6.76 16.96
C VAL A 50 -17.74 8.15 16.41
N PRO A 51 -18.70 9.09 16.34
CA PRO A 51 -18.45 10.43 15.79
C PRO A 51 -17.29 11.16 16.49
N GLY A 52 -16.47 11.87 15.72
CA GLY A 52 -15.29 12.60 16.19
C GLY A 52 -13.99 11.78 16.25
N PHE A 53 -14.03 10.45 16.06
CA PHE A 53 -12.86 9.57 16.10
C PHE A 53 -12.52 9.06 14.69
N LYS A 54 -11.43 9.57 14.12
CA LYS A 54 -11.01 9.31 12.75
C LYS A 54 -10.01 8.16 12.65
N HIS A 55 -10.40 7.14 11.91
CA HIS A 55 -9.63 5.93 11.63
C HIS A 55 -9.26 5.84 10.16
N ASP A 56 -8.12 5.23 9.86
CA ASP A 56 -7.79 4.90 8.47
C ASP A 56 -8.43 3.57 8.09
N VAL A 57 -9.09 3.55 6.93
CA VAL A 57 -9.78 2.35 6.45
C VAL A 57 -8.76 1.27 6.05
N CYS A 58 -7.63 1.68 5.48
CA CYS A 58 -6.59 0.77 5.01
C CYS A 58 -5.18 1.29 5.36
N SER A 59 -4.56 2.11 4.51
CA SER A 59 -3.19 2.56 4.76
C SER A 59 -3.11 3.57 5.91
N VAL A 60 -2.23 3.31 6.88
CA VAL A 60 -1.96 4.19 8.05
C VAL A 60 -0.66 5.02 7.90
N ALA A 61 0.18 4.72 6.91
CA ALA A 61 1.42 5.44 6.68
C ALA A 61 1.77 5.44 5.19
N HIS A 62 2.31 6.56 4.71
CA HIS A 62 2.63 6.76 3.29
C HIS A 62 4.15 6.74 3.07
N THR A 63 4.82 5.68 3.54
CA THR A 63 6.28 5.58 3.54
C THR A 63 6.85 5.72 2.13
N LEU A 64 6.41 4.88 1.19
CA LEU A 64 6.94 4.89 -0.19
C LEU A 64 6.68 6.21 -0.93
N LEU A 65 5.60 6.92 -0.59
CA LEU A 65 5.31 8.25 -1.14
C LEU A 65 6.37 9.29 -0.75
N GLN A 66 7.07 9.12 0.38
CA GLN A 66 7.99 10.14 0.89
C GLN A 66 9.20 10.38 -0.03
N ALA A 67 9.59 9.40 -0.86
CA ALA A 67 10.64 9.61 -1.87
C ALA A 67 10.11 10.05 -3.24
N ASN A 68 8.79 10.09 -3.45
CA ASN A 68 8.22 10.44 -4.75
C ASN A 68 8.52 11.91 -5.09
N PRO A 69 9.08 12.22 -6.28
CA PRO A 69 9.27 13.59 -6.77
C PRO A 69 8.03 14.47 -6.64
N LEU A 70 6.83 13.91 -6.86
CA LEU A 70 5.54 14.60 -6.66
C LEU A 70 5.47 15.32 -5.31
N LEU A 71 5.90 14.64 -4.23
CA LEU A 71 5.83 15.18 -2.88
C LEU A 71 7.12 15.92 -2.49
N ARG A 72 8.28 15.48 -2.97
CA ARG A 72 9.58 16.09 -2.67
C ARG A 72 9.74 17.46 -3.31
N ASN A 73 9.33 17.57 -4.57
CA ASN A 73 9.43 18.79 -5.37
C ASN A 73 8.11 19.58 -5.36
N ASP A 74 7.08 19.06 -4.67
CA ASP A 74 5.74 19.66 -4.60
C ASP A 74 5.15 19.95 -6.00
N GLU A 75 5.31 19.01 -6.95
CA GLU A 75 5.00 19.18 -8.39
C GLU A 75 3.54 19.59 -8.68
N LEU A 76 2.64 19.26 -7.75
CA LEU A 76 1.19 19.56 -7.77
C LEU A 76 0.77 20.58 -6.69
N GLU A 77 1.74 21.25 -6.06
CA GLU A 77 1.55 22.26 -5.01
C GLU A 77 0.74 21.76 -3.79
N LEU A 78 0.73 20.44 -3.55
CA LEU A 78 -0.09 19.83 -2.50
C LEU A 78 0.28 20.34 -1.12
N LYS A 79 1.56 20.60 -0.86
CA LYS A 79 2.04 21.15 0.40
C LYS A 79 1.86 22.67 0.44
N SER A 80 2.46 23.38 -0.52
CA SER A 80 2.56 24.84 -0.51
C SER A 80 1.21 25.55 -0.69
N LYS A 81 0.31 25.00 -1.50
CA LYS A 81 -1.00 25.61 -1.82
C LYS A 81 -2.17 24.93 -1.14
N PHE A 82 -2.19 23.59 -1.12
CA PHE A 82 -3.30 22.82 -0.56
C PHE A 82 -3.09 22.38 0.89
N GLY A 83 -1.92 22.67 1.49
CA GLY A 83 -1.68 22.48 2.92
C GLY A 83 -1.52 21.03 3.37
N LEU A 84 -1.16 20.11 2.48
CA LEU A 84 -0.83 18.73 2.82
C LEU A 84 0.39 18.69 3.75
N ARG A 85 0.24 18.05 4.92
CA ARG A 85 1.32 17.89 5.90
C ARG A 85 1.55 16.44 6.27
N TYR A 86 2.81 16.09 6.43
CA TYR A 86 3.27 14.78 6.91
C TYR A 86 4.12 14.95 8.17
N ILE A 87 4.01 13.99 9.08
CA ILE A 87 4.83 13.87 10.28
C ILE A 87 5.73 12.64 10.13
N ASN A 88 7.01 12.81 10.47
CA ASN A 88 8.00 11.73 10.51
C ASN A 88 8.50 11.60 11.95
N PRO A 89 7.90 10.70 12.76
CA PRO A 89 8.32 10.53 14.13
C PRO A 89 9.65 9.79 14.21
N ASP A 90 10.53 10.23 15.12
CA ASP A 90 11.81 9.56 15.37
C ASP A 90 11.62 8.13 15.87
N LYS A 91 10.69 7.91 16.81
CA LYS A 91 10.28 6.59 17.29
C LYS A 91 9.36 5.94 16.25
N MET A 92 9.92 5.08 15.39
CA MET A 92 9.17 4.49 14.27
C MET A 92 8.35 3.30 14.71
N THR A 93 8.99 2.23 15.18
CA THR A 93 8.32 1.00 15.57
C THR A 93 9.00 0.39 16.78
N ALA A 94 8.20 -0.22 17.67
CA ALA A 94 8.72 -1.10 18.69
C ALA A 94 8.09 -2.49 18.56
N ILE A 95 8.90 -3.52 18.68
CA ILE A 95 8.47 -4.91 18.68
C ILE A 95 8.63 -5.42 20.10
N PHE A 96 7.60 -6.05 20.64
CA PHE A 96 7.71 -6.83 21.87
C PHE A 96 7.49 -8.31 21.57
N TYR A 97 8.31 -9.14 22.20
CA TYR A 97 8.30 -10.58 22.00
C TYR A 97 7.49 -11.30 23.08
N ASP A 98 7.12 -12.56 22.80
CA ASP A 98 6.38 -13.41 23.75
C ASP A 98 7.10 -13.61 25.11
N ASP A 99 8.42 -13.44 25.16
CA ASP A 99 9.22 -13.52 26.40
C ASP A 99 9.39 -12.17 27.12
N GLY A 100 8.72 -11.12 26.65
CA GLY A 100 8.70 -9.79 27.26
C GLY A 100 9.88 -8.89 26.88
N THR A 101 10.83 -9.36 26.07
CA THR A 101 11.88 -8.48 25.53
C THR A 101 11.35 -7.54 24.46
N THR A 102 12.00 -6.39 24.25
CA THR A 102 11.61 -5.38 23.26
C THR A 102 12.76 -5.03 22.32
N LEU A 103 12.46 -4.79 21.04
CA LEU A 103 13.39 -4.24 20.06
C LEU A 103 12.80 -2.99 19.43
N GLU A 104 13.54 -1.89 19.48
CA GLU A 104 13.11 -0.58 19.03
C GLU A 104 13.77 -0.17 17.70
N PHE A 105 13.00 0.43 16.79
CA PHE A 105 13.47 1.01 15.54
C PHE A 105 13.22 2.52 15.51
N TYR A 106 14.28 3.27 15.24
CA TYR A 106 14.27 4.73 15.18
C TYR A 106 14.57 5.23 13.78
N THR A 107 14.15 6.45 13.45
CA THR A 107 14.57 7.08 12.18
C THR A 107 16.09 7.25 12.17
N ASP A 108 16.69 7.59 13.31
CA ASP A 108 18.14 7.55 13.50
C ASP A 108 18.68 6.11 13.41
N LEU A 109 19.56 5.89 12.44
CA LEU A 109 20.17 4.58 12.16
C LEU A 109 21.02 4.10 13.34
N GLU A 110 21.81 4.98 13.95
CA GLU A 110 22.75 4.60 15.01
C GLU A 110 22.01 4.21 16.29
N ARG A 111 20.93 4.91 16.64
CA ARG A 111 20.06 4.52 17.77
C ARG A 111 19.37 3.18 17.54
N THR A 112 19.04 2.86 16.28
CA THR A 112 18.53 1.53 15.93
C THR A 112 19.63 0.47 16.10
N CYS A 113 20.85 0.75 15.65
CA CYS A 113 22.00 -0.12 15.90
C CYS A 113 22.27 -0.32 17.41
N GLU A 114 22.16 0.72 18.23
CA GLU A 114 22.28 0.62 19.69
C GLU A 114 21.20 -0.27 20.30
N ALA A 115 19.96 -0.19 19.81
CA ALA A 115 18.88 -1.08 20.24
C ALA A 115 19.14 -2.54 19.84
N ILE A 116 19.62 -2.79 18.61
CA ILE A 116 20.01 -4.12 18.13
C ILE A 116 21.21 -4.67 18.94
N ALA A 117 22.16 -3.82 19.34
CA ALA A 117 23.36 -4.22 20.08
C ALA A 117 23.04 -4.85 21.45
N LYS A 118 21.87 -4.52 22.03
CA LYS A 118 21.34 -5.19 23.24
C LYS A 118 21.08 -6.69 23.03
N PHE A 119 20.85 -7.11 21.79
CA PHE A 119 20.62 -8.51 21.39
C PHE A 119 21.87 -9.14 20.75
N SER A 120 22.54 -8.43 19.86
CA SER A 120 23.81 -8.85 19.24
C SER A 120 24.59 -7.65 18.71
N GLN A 121 25.82 -7.49 19.22
CA GLN A 121 26.76 -6.47 18.73
C GLN A 121 27.10 -6.69 17.24
N LYS A 122 27.22 -7.95 16.82
CA LYS A 122 27.54 -8.30 15.44
C LYS A 122 26.39 -7.95 14.49
N ASP A 123 25.15 -8.16 14.91
CA ASP A 123 23.97 -7.77 14.13
C ASP A 123 23.80 -6.25 14.04
N ALA A 124 24.15 -5.51 15.10
CA ALA A 124 24.15 -4.05 15.07
C ALA A 124 25.13 -3.52 14.02
N GLU A 125 26.34 -4.09 13.97
CA GLU A 125 27.34 -3.76 12.95
C GLU A 125 26.90 -4.19 11.55
N ALA A 126 26.28 -5.37 11.42
CA ALA A 126 25.72 -5.85 10.16
C ALA A 126 24.60 -4.92 9.66
N TYR A 127 23.70 -4.48 10.54
CA TYR A 127 22.60 -3.57 10.21
C TYR A 127 23.12 -2.23 9.69
N ARG A 128 24.16 -1.69 10.35
CA ARG A 128 24.83 -0.46 9.92
C ARG A 128 25.42 -0.62 8.52
N ARG A 129 26.21 -1.68 8.29
CA ARG A 129 26.83 -1.96 6.98
C ARG A 129 25.79 -2.17 5.89
N PHE A 130 24.75 -2.95 6.17
CA PHE A 130 23.64 -3.20 5.27
C PHE A 130 22.98 -1.89 4.83
N ASN A 131 22.58 -1.03 5.77
CA ASN A 131 21.95 0.25 5.44
C ASN A 131 22.87 1.16 4.62
N HIS A 132 24.16 1.26 4.97
CA HIS A 132 25.12 2.04 4.16
C HIS A 132 25.26 1.49 2.72
N GLN A 133 25.28 0.18 2.54
CA GLN A 133 25.31 -0.43 1.20
C GLN A 133 24.04 -0.14 0.41
N VAL A 134 22.87 -0.20 1.06
CA VAL A 134 21.60 0.14 0.40
C VAL A 134 21.58 1.63 0.04
N PHE A 135 22.00 2.54 0.92
CA PHE A 135 22.01 3.99 0.67
C PHE A 135 22.82 4.39 -0.56
N GLN A 136 23.92 3.68 -0.86
CA GLN A 136 24.71 3.92 -2.07
C GLN A 136 23.93 3.68 -3.37
N ASN A 137 22.89 2.83 -3.32
CA ASN A 137 22.10 2.40 -4.48
C ASN A 137 20.65 2.86 -4.41
N LEU A 138 20.22 3.43 -3.28
CA LEU A 138 18.82 3.75 -3.00
C LEU A 138 18.26 4.78 -3.98
N ASP A 139 19.05 5.78 -4.37
CA ASP A 139 18.62 6.80 -5.34
C ASP A 139 18.30 6.18 -6.71
N MET A 140 19.09 5.22 -7.17
CA MET A 140 18.83 4.47 -8.40
C MET A 140 17.51 3.67 -8.30
N MET A 141 17.28 3.01 -7.17
CA MET A 141 16.06 2.21 -6.94
C MET A 141 14.81 3.09 -6.86
N VAL A 142 14.91 4.22 -6.15
CA VAL A 142 13.90 5.27 -6.08
C VAL A 142 13.57 5.75 -7.50
N MET A 143 14.57 6.07 -8.31
CA MET A 143 14.35 6.47 -9.70
C MET A 143 13.62 5.38 -10.50
N GLY A 144 14.01 4.11 -10.40
CA GLY A 144 13.32 3.00 -11.07
C GLY A 144 11.86 2.81 -10.61
N MET A 145 11.54 3.15 -9.36
CA MET A 145 10.20 3.05 -8.80
C MET A 145 9.25 4.15 -9.32
N PHE A 146 9.77 5.35 -9.60
CA PHE A 146 8.99 6.52 -10.03
C PHE A 146 9.05 6.79 -11.55
N HIS A 147 9.49 5.80 -12.32
CA HIS A 147 9.51 5.82 -13.78
C HIS A 147 8.87 4.55 -14.36
N THR A 148 8.56 4.59 -15.64
CA THR A 148 8.10 3.43 -16.40
C THR A 148 9.17 2.34 -16.37
N PRO A 149 8.84 1.10 -15.97
CA PRO A 149 9.84 0.07 -15.81
C PRO A 149 10.38 -0.36 -17.19
N PRO A 150 11.66 -0.75 -17.30
CA PRO A 150 12.16 -1.45 -18.47
C PRO A 150 11.41 -2.77 -18.68
N SER A 151 11.50 -3.34 -19.89
CA SER A 151 11.08 -4.73 -20.11
C SER A 151 11.92 -5.69 -19.25
N ALA A 152 11.37 -6.86 -18.89
CA ALA A 152 12.09 -7.81 -18.03
C ALA A 152 13.45 -8.25 -18.61
N SER A 153 13.54 -8.44 -19.93
CA SER A 153 14.81 -8.78 -20.59
C SER A 153 15.80 -7.62 -20.56
N THR A 154 15.34 -6.39 -20.84
CA THR A 154 16.18 -5.19 -20.73
C THR A 154 16.67 -5.00 -19.30
N GLN A 155 15.81 -5.23 -18.30
CA GLN A 155 16.18 -5.13 -16.89
C GLN A 155 17.25 -6.16 -16.51
N ALA A 156 17.10 -7.41 -16.96
CA ALA A 156 18.10 -8.46 -16.72
C ALA A 156 19.46 -8.08 -17.31
N VAL A 157 19.50 -7.64 -18.57
CA VAL A 157 20.75 -7.18 -19.21
C VAL A 157 21.39 -6.02 -18.46
N MET A 158 20.61 -5.03 -18.00
CA MET A 158 21.12 -3.90 -17.23
C MET A 158 21.69 -4.34 -15.86
N MET A 159 21.02 -5.27 -15.17
CA MET A 159 21.48 -5.76 -13.88
C MET A 159 22.73 -6.64 -14.01
N GLU A 160 22.85 -7.45 -15.05
CA GLU A 160 24.03 -8.30 -15.30
C GLU A 160 25.33 -7.50 -15.53
N GLN A 161 25.23 -6.23 -15.92
CA GLN A 161 26.36 -5.35 -16.22
C GLN A 161 27.18 -4.91 -14.98
N SER A 162 26.69 -5.18 -13.77
CA SER A 162 27.39 -4.79 -12.54
C SER A 162 27.26 -5.84 -11.43
N ALA A 163 28.25 -5.93 -10.54
CA ALA A 163 28.18 -6.82 -9.38
C ALA A 163 26.97 -6.50 -8.49
N VAL A 164 26.67 -5.21 -8.28
CA VAL A 164 25.48 -4.78 -7.53
C VAL A 164 24.19 -5.27 -8.19
N GLY A 165 24.07 -5.14 -9.52
CA GLY A 165 22.91 -5.63 -10.24
C GLY A 165 22.75 -7.15 -10.18
N GLN A 166 23.86 -7.90 -10.27
CA GLN A 166 23.87 -9.35 -10.09
C GLN A 166 23.40 -9.77 -8.69
N ASP A 167 23.85 -9.07 -7.64
CA ASP A 167 23.40 -9.29 -6.27
C ASP A 167 21.91 -8.96 -6.09
N LEU A 168 21.42 -7.91 -6.74
CA LEU A 168 19.99 -7.56 -6.74
C LEU A 168 19.14 -8.61 -7.45
N MET A 169 19.61 -9.16 -8.57
CA MET A 169 18.93 -10.27 -9.25
C MET A 169 18.83 -11.50 -8.35
N ARG A 170 19.91 -11.85 -7.65
CA ARG A 170 19.93 -12.94 -6.68
C ARG A 170 18.95 -12.68 -5.53
N THR A 171 19.01 -11.48 -4.95
CA THR A 171 18.12 -11.06 -3.85
C THR A 171 16.64 -11.10 -4.26
N GLN A 172 16.32 -10.71 -5.50
CA GLN A 172 14.95 -10.80 -6.04
C GLN A 172 14.46 -12.25 -6.18
N ALA A 173 15.34 -13.25 -6.29
CA ALA A 173 14.95 -14.65 -6.41
C ALA A 173 14.78 -15.35 -5.04
N MET A 174 15.46 -14.86 -4.00
CA MET A 174 15.46 -15.45 -2.66
C MET A 174 14.21 -15.11 -1.85
N SER A 175 14.01 -15.82 -0.75
CA SER A 175 13.09 -15.41 0.30
C SER A 175 13.66 -14.24 1.10
N ALA A 176 12.79 -13.41 1.71
CA ALA A 176 13.22 -12.38 2.64
C ALA A 176 13.95 -12.98 3.84
N TRP A 177 13.47 -14.12 4.35
CA TRP A 177 14.09 -14.83 5.46
C TRP A 177 15.53 -15.28 5.16
N ASP A 178 15.76 -15.91 4.02
CA ASP A 178 17.11 -16.39 3.65
C ASP A 178 18.07 -15.22 3.48
N PHE A 179 17.62 -14.13 2.84
CA PHE A 179 18.42 -12.93 2.68
C PHE A 179 18.74 -12.26 4.03
N ILE A 180 17.79 -12.22 4.96
CA ILE A 180 18.01 -11.76 6.34
C ILE A 180 19.03 -12.67 7.06
N CYS A 181 18.92 -13.99 6.90
CA CYS A 181 19.84 -14.95 7.53
C CYS A 181 21.29 -14.82 7.04
N GLU A 182 21.53 -14.31 5.83
CA GLU A 182 22.88 -14.02 5.34
C GLU A 182 23.57 -12.88 6.10
N TRP A 183 22.79 -11.93 6.63
CA TRP A 183 23.30 -10.72 7.28
C TRP A 183 23.32 -10.78 8.80
N PHE A 184 22.32 -11.43 9.40
CA PHE A 184 22.03 -11.36 10.83
C PHE A 184 22.07 -12.76 11.46
N GLU A 185 22.40 -12.87 12.75
CA GLU A 185 22.55 -14.15 13.46
C GLU A 185 21.56 -14.35 14.61
N ASN A 186 21.08 -13.27 15.25
CA ASN A 186 20.15 -13.37 16.38
C ASN A 186 18.72 -13.58 15.88
N ASP A 187 18.05 -14.63 16.36
CA ASP A 187 16.71 -14.98 15.90
C ASP A 187 15.67 -13.89 16.09
N LYS A 188 15.71 -13.14 17.21
CA LYS A 188 14.76 -12.04 17.43
C LYS A 188 14.99 -10.89 16.46
N VAL A 189 16.25 -10.54 16.19
CA VAL A 189 16.59 -9.54 15.17
C VAL A 189 16.09 -10.00 13.80
N ARG A 190 16.33 -11.27 13.42
CA ARG A 190 15.82 -11.83 12.16
C ARG A 190 14.30 -11.79 12.08
N ILE A 191 13.60 -12.17 13.15
CA ILE A 191 12.13 -12.14 13.24
C ILE A 191 11.61 -10.72 13.06
N ALA A 192 12.21 -9.73 13.73
CA ALA A 192 11.82 -8.33 13.58
C ALA A 192 11.93 -7.83 12.13
N LEU A 193 13.06 -8.11 11.49
CA LEU A 193 13.31 -7.72 10.11
C LEU A 193 12.36 -8.44 9.14
N ALA A 194 12.08 -9.72 9.39
CA ALA A 194 11.14 -10.51 8.59
C ALA A 194 9.68 -10.06 8.81
N ARG A 195 9.35 -9.59 10.01
CA ARG A 195 8.03 -9.01 10.32
C ARG A 195 7.80 -7.75 9.49
N TYR A 196 8.79 -6.86 9.37
CA TYR A 196 8.71 -5.74 8.42
C TYR A 196 8.56 -6.19 6.96
N ALA A 197 9.32 -7.20 6.53
CA ALA A 197 9.21 -7.72 5.16
C ALA A 197 7.81 -8.25 4.84
N SER A 198 7.12 -8.80 5.85
CA SER A 198 5.77 -9.36 5.71
C SER A 198 4.64 -8.31 5.60
N GLU A 199 4.92 -7.02 5.83
CA GLU A 199 3.94 -5.91 5.65
C GLU A 199 3.47 -5.74 4.20
N ALA A 200 4.16 -6.37 3.24
CA ALA A 200 3.71 -6.50 1.86
C ALA A 200 2.72 -7.65 1.62
N MET A 201 2.15 -8.26 2.67
CA MET A 201 1.19 -9.38 2.61
C MET A 201 1.75 -10.69 2.02
N MET A 202 3.07 -10.78 1.86
CA MET A 202 3.76 -11.96 1.34
C MET A 202 4.42 -12.72 2.48
N ASN A 203 4.35 -14.05 2.43
CA ASN A 203 5.06 -14.88 3.40
C ASN A 203 6.58 -14.69 3.23
N PRO A 204 7.31 -14.19 4.25
CA PRO A 204 8.73 -13.85 4.14
C PRO A 204 9.63 -15.06 3.90
N PHE A 205 9.11 -16.29 4.08
CA PHE A 205 9.80 -17.55 3.81
C PHE A 205 9.63 -18.03 2.36
N ASN A 206 8.77 -17.41 1.55
CA ASN A 206 8.60 -17.77 0.15
C ASN A 206 9.69 -17.14 -0.72
N ASN A 207 10.27 -17.91 -1.63
CA ASN A 207 11.17 -17.39 -2.66
C ASN A 207 10.50 -16.30 -3.51
N GLY A 208 11.30 -15.33 -3.94
CA GLY A 208 10.82 -14.17 -4.68
C GLY A 208 10.36 -13.00 -3.81
N THR A 209 10.66 -13.00 -2.51
CA THR A 209 10.27 -11.95 -1.54
C THR A 209 11.44 -11.11 -1.03
N GLY A 210 12.68 -11.50 -1.29
CA GLY A 210 13.88 -10.86 -0.73
C GLY A 210 14.00 -9.36 -0.97
N PHE A 211 13.51 -8.88 -2.12
CA PHE A 211 13.55 -7.46 -2.48
C PHE A 211 12.69 -6.57 -1.56
N GLY A 212 11.62 -7.10 -0.96
CA GLY A 212 10.77 -6.33 -0.04
C GLY A 212 11.51 -5.84 1.20
N PHE A 213 12.31 -6.73 1.82
CA PHE A 213 13.18 -6.37 2.94
C PHE A 213 14.26 -5.37 2.55
N TYR A 214 14.86 -5.56 1.36
CA TYR A 214 15.97 -4.75 0.88
C TYR A 214 15.67 -3.24 0.90
N ILE A 215 14.41 -2.84 0.70
CA ILE A 215 14.02 -1.44 0.56
C ILE A 215 13.43 -0.83 1.83
N ILE A 216 12.49 -1.50 2.51
CA ILE A 216 11.54 -0.80 3.41
C ILE A 216 12.20 -0.05 4.57
N LEU A 217 13.10 -0.69 5.32
CA LEU A 217 13.78 -0.10 6.48
C LEU A 217 14.80 0.98 6.10
N PRO A 218 15.72 0.73 5.13
CA PRO A 218 16.59 1.80 4.61
C PRO A 218 15.80 3.01 4.09
N PHE A 219 14.66 2.77 3.45
CA PHE A 219 13.78 3.84 2.97
C PHE A 219 13.24 4.69 4.12
N MET A 220 12.79 4.05 5.21
CA MET A 220 12.32 4.75 6.41
C MET A 220 13.44 5.57 7.08
N HIS A 221 14.67 5.04 7.19
CA HIS A 221 15.81 5.81 7.70
C HIS A 221 16.12 7.05 6.84
N ARG A 222 15.96 6.95 5.51
CA ARG A 222 16.31 8.03 4.58
C ARG A 222 15.21 9.08 4.42
N TYR A 223 13.95 8.65 4.37
CA TYR A 223 12.81 9.48 3.96
C TYR A 223 11.72 9.61 5.02
N GLY A 224 11.79 8.83 6.11
CA GLY A 224 10.78 8.80 7.16
C GLY A 224 9.55 7.96 6.83
N VAL A 225 8.68 7.76 7.82
CA VAL A 225 7.50 6.89 7.73
C VAL A 225 6.32 7.56 7.02
N GLY A 226 6.17 8.87 7.16
CA GLY A 226 5.16 9.68 6.48
C GLY A 226 3.74 9.48 7.02
N ILE A 227 3.44 10.01 8.22
CA ILE A 227 2.09 10.05 8.79
C ILE A 227 1.36 11.31 8.30
N PRO A 228 0.31 11.20 7.47
CA PRO A 228 -0.44 12.37 7.02
C PRO A 228 -1.29 12.96 8.14
N VAL A 229 -1.23 14.29 8.30
CA VAL A 229 -2.04 15.00 9.29
C VAL A 229 -3.49 15.08 8.82
N GLY A 230 -4.41 14.72 9.71
CA GLY A 230 -5.86 14.68 9.48
C GLY A 230 -6.39 13.31 9.08
N GLY A 231 -5.53 12.33 8.77
CA GLY A 231 -5.99 11.14 8.06
C GLY A 231 -5.07 10.69 6.94
N SER A 232 -4.98 9.38 6.68
CA SER A 232 -4.56 8.84 5.38
C SER A 232 -5.30 9.54 4.22
N GLY A 233 -6.61 9.72 4.37
CA GLY A 233 -7.47 10.42 3.42
C GLY A 233 -7.07 11.86 3.10
N ALA A 234 -6.27 12.53 3.93
CA ALA A 234 -5.82 13.90 3.66
C ALA A 234 -5.09 14.01 2.31
N PHE A 235 -4.32 12.98 1.92
CA PHE A 235 -3.66 12.99 0.61
C PHE A 235 -4.66 12.97 -0.56
N ALA A 236 -5.65 12.08 -0.50
CA ALA A 236 -6.70 11.99 -1.52
C ALA A 236 -7.57 13.25 -1.55
N ASP A 237 -7.89 13.81 -0.39
CA ASP A 237 -8.66 15.05 -0.26
C ASP A 237 -7.92 16.23 -0.89
N LYS A 238 -6.60 16.36 -0.67
CA LYS A 238 -5.79 17.43 -1.30
C LYS A 238 -5.60 17.25 -2.79
N LEU A 239 -5.52 16.01 -3.28
CA LEU A 239 -5.54 15.75 -4.73
C LEU A 239 -6.89 16.12 -5.36
N ARG A 240 -8.00 15.83 -4.69
CA ARG A 240 -9.32 16.26 -5.15
C ARG A 240 -9.42 17.78 -5.21
N GLU A 241 -9.04 18.48 -4.13
CA GLU A 241 -9.00 19.95 -4.10
C GLU A 241 -8.11 20.51 -5.23
N CYS A 242 -6.94 19.90 -5.45
CA CYS A 242 -6.05 20.27 -6.55
C CYS A 242 -6.72 20.12 -7.92
N LEU A 243 -7.33 18.96 -8.20
CA LEU A 243 -8.03 18.70 -9.45
C LEU A 243 -9.18 19.69 -9.70
N GLU A 244 -10.06 19.87 -8.70
CA GLU A 244 -11.24 20.73 -8.81
C GLU A 244 -10.84 22.22 -8.95
N SER A 245 -9.77 22.67 -8.28
CA SER A 245 -9.26 24.04 -8.40
C SER A 245 -8.75 24.39 -9.81
N HIS A 246 -8.35 23.39 -10.59
CA HIS A 246 -7.94 23.55 -11.99
C HIS A 246 -9.08 23.24 -12.98
N GLY A 247 -10.32 23.08 -12.50
CA GLY A 247 -11.51 22.83 -13.31
C GLY A 247 -11.74 21.38 -13.71
N GLY A 248 -11.02 20.43 -13.11
CA GLY A 248 -11.31 19.00 -13.25
C GLY A 248 -12.57 18.60 -12.48
N VAL A 249 -13.17 17.48 -12.87
CA VAL A 249 -14.45 17.02 -12.30
C VAL A 249 -14.25 15.70 -11.56
N VAL A 250 -14.85 15.57 -10.37
CA VAL A 250 -14.93 14.32 -9.61
C VAL A 250 -16.38 13.94 -9.41
N ARG A 251 -16.75 12.75 -9.87
CA ARG A 251 -18.11 12.18 -9.71
C ARG A 251 -18.04 10.95 -8.80
N THR A 252 -18.49 11.11 -7.56
CA THR A 252 -18.70 10.02 -6.60
C THR A 252 -20.05 9.36 -6.81
N ASN A 253 -20.29 8.20 -6.20
CA ASN A 253 -21.51 7.40 -6.40
C ASN A 253 -21.76 7.05 -7.87
N ALA A 254 -20.71 6.90 -8.67
CA ALA A 254 -20.73 6.67 -10.11
C ALA A 254 -20.02 5.35 -10.45
N PRO A 255 -20.58 4.18 -10.06
CA PRO A 255 -19.98 2.89 -10.38
C PRO A 255 -19.91 2.68 -11.90
N VAL A 256 -18.72 2.34 -12.39
CA VAL A 256 -18.49 2.01 -13.79
C VAL A 256 -18.90 0.56 -14.05
N LYS A 257 -19.79 0.36 -15.02
CA LYS A 257 -20.20 -0.97 -15.49
C LYS A 257 -19.20 -1.55 -16.49
N GLN A 258 -18.79 -0.76 -17.47
CA GLN A 258 -17.84 -1.17 -18.52
C GLN A 258 -17.24 0.05 -19.23
N MET A 259 -16.19 -0.17 -20.01
CA MET A 259 -15.66 0.82 -20.94
C MET A 259 -16.64 1.03 -22.09
N ARG A 260 -16.76 2.28 -22.53
CA ARG A 260 -17.51 2.63 -23.75
C ARG A 260 -16.63 2.31 -24.95
N MET A 261 -17.11 1.45 -25.84
CA MET A 261 -16.34 0.95 -26.98
C MET A 261 -16.83 1.54 -28.30
N GLN A 262 -15.91 1.91 -29.19
CA GLN A 262 -16.17 2.19 -30.60
C GLN A 262 -15.26 1.29 -31.43
N GLY A 263 -15.81 0.20 -31.96
CA GLY A 263 -14.98 -0.90 -32.47
C GLY A 263 -14.14 -1.50 -31.35
N SER A 264 -12.83 -1.64 -31.55
CA SER A 264 -11.88 -2.13 -30.55
C SER A 264 -11.27 -1.04 -29.66
N LYS A 265 -11.71 0.22 -29.80
CA LYS A 265 -11.16 1.37 -29.07
C LYS A 265 -12.04 1.78 -27.88
N ALA A 266 -11.43 2.00 -26.73
CA ALA A 266 -12.07 2.61 -25.57
C ALA A 266 -12.21 4.13 -25.78
N THR A 267 -13.41 4.65 -25.54
CA THR A 267 -13.82 6.04 -25.85
C THR A 267 -14.59 6.70 -24.72
N GLY A 268 -14.50 6.13 -23.51
CA GLY A 268 -15.23 6.60 -22.34
C GLY A 268 -15.62 5.45 -21.41
N VAL A 269 -16.58 5.70 -20.55
CA VAL A 269 -17.15 4.72 -19.61
C VAL A 269 -18.67 4.73 -19.66
N VAL A 270 -19.27 3.59 -19.34
CA VAL A 270 -20.70 3.42 -19.11
C VAL A 270 -20.90 3.12 -17.63
N LEU A 271 -21.69 3.95 -16.94
CA LEU A 271 -22.02 3.75 -15.52
C LEU A 271 -23.08 2.65 -15.35
N GLU A 272 -23.23 2.10 -14.15
CA GLU A 272 -24.31 1.14 -13.86
C GLU A 272 -25.72 1.74 -14.05
N SER A 273 -25.85 3.07 -13.92
CA SER A 273 -27.07 3.82 -14.24
C SER A 273 -27.43 3.82 -15.73
N GLY A 274 -26.51 3.40 -16.60
CA GLY A 274 -26.63 3.48 -18.06
C GLY A 274 -26.16 4.81 -18.65
N GLU A 275 -25.74 5.77 -17.83
CA GLU A 275 -25.15 7.01 -18.30
C GLU A 275 -23.79 6.75 -18.99
N GLU A 276 -23.57 7.40 -20.13
CA GLU A 276 -22.29 7.36 -20.85
C GLU A 276 -21.51 8.67 -20.66
N ILE A 277 -20.24 8.54 -20.26
CA ILE A 277 -19.30 9.65 -20.16
C ILE A 277 -18.22 9.43 -21.23
N VAL A 278 -18.08 10.39 -22.15
CA VAL A 278 -17.20 10.25 -23.31
C VAL A 278 -15.81 10.78 -23.00
N ALA A 279 -14.78 10.01 -23.37
CA ALA A 279 -13.39 10.41 -23.36
C ALA A 279 -12.88 10.60 -24.79
N ARG A 280 -12.54 11.84 -25.17
CA ARG A 280 -12.09 12.19 -26.53
C ARG A 280 -10.71 11.63 -26.87
N LYS A 281 -9.84 11.50 -25.87
CA LYS A 281 -8.44 11.09 -26.05
C LYS A 281 -8.17 9.70 -25.46
N ALA A 282 -8.47 9.48 -24.18
CA ALA A 282 -8.18 8.20 -23.52
C ALA A 282 -8.98 7.97 -22.23
N VAL A 283 -9.08 6.71 -21.83
CA VAL A 283 -9.58 6.26 -20.53
C VAL A 283 -8.41 5.72 -19.71
N ILE A 284 -8.33 6.09 -18.43
CA ILE A 284 -7.39 5.49 -17.47
C ILE A 284 -8.20 4.67 -16.48
N SER A 285 -7.91 3.37 -16.33
CA SER A 285 -8.54 2.52 -15.32
C SER A 285 -7.59 2.29 -14.15
N THR A 286 -8.05 2.56 -12.93
CA THR A 286 -7.35 2.14 -11.70
C THR A 286 -7.94 0.88 -11.07
N MET A 287 -8.97 0.31 -11.69
CA MET A 287 -9.61 -0.93 -11.24
C MET A 287 -8.67 -2.13 -11.39
N HIS A 288 -9.00 -3.22 -10.72
CA HIS A 288 -8.21 -4.45 -10.82
C HIS A 288 -8.24 -5.00 -12.25
N VAL A 289 -7.10 -5.42 -12.79
CA VAL A 289 -7.01 -5.90 -14.18
C VAL A 289 -7.89 -7.13 -14.47
N GLN A 290 -8.13 -7.98 -13.47
CA GLN A 290 -9.09 -9.11 -13.58
C GLN A 290 -10.56 -8.67 -13.60
N GLN A 291 -10.90 -7.46 -13.14
CA GLN A 291 -12.23 -6.89 -13.35
C GLN A 291 -12.33 -6.35 -14.78
N VAL A 292 -11.29 -5.61 -15.21
CA VAL A 292 -11.28 -4.94 -16.52
C VAL A 292 -11.30 -5.95 -17.67
N PHE A 293 -10.43 -6.96 -17.63
CA PHE A 293 -10.22 -7.89 -18.73
C PHE A 293 -10.76 -9.29 -18.44
N PRO A 294 -11.52 -9.90 -19.37
CA PRO A 294 -12.13 -9.29 -20.57
C PRO A 294 -13.45 -8.55 -20.28
N ALA A 295 -13.97 -8.65 -19.05
CA ALA A 295 -15.38 -8.41 -18.74
C ALA A 295 -15.87 -6.97 -18.97
N MET A 296 -15.01 -5.96 -18.78
CA MET A 296 -15.38 -4.54 -18.91
C MET A 296 -14.97 -3.93 -20.25
N VAL A 297 -14.46 -4.71 -21.20
CA VAL A 297 -14.05 -4.23 -22.54
C VAL A 297 -14.80 -5.01 -23.63
N PRO A 298 -16.14 -4.92 -23.70
CA PRO A 298 -16.94 -5.75 -24.57
C PRO A 298 -16.53 -5.58 -26.04
N GLY A 299 -16.29 -6.69 -26.74
CA GLY A 299 -15.92 -6.68 -28.16
C GLY A 299 -14.45 -6.35 -28.46
N ALA A 300 -13.61 -6.12 -27.44
CA ALA A 300 -12.18 -5.97 -27.64
C ALA A 300 -11.51 -7.32 -27.99
N THR A 301 -10.62 -7.32 -28.97
CA THR A 301 -9.75 -8.46 -29.27
C THR A 301 -8.50 -8.38 -28.40
N LEU A 302 -8.31 -9.35 -27.52
CA LEU A 302 -7.14 -9.41 -26.64
C LEU A 302 -6.04 -10.30 -27.25
N PRO A 303 -4.75 -9.95 -27.07
CA PRO A 303 -3.64 -10.77 -27.56
C PRO A 303 -3.63 -12.19 -27.01
N GLU A 304 -3.08 -13.13 -27.77
CA GLU A 304 -3.02 -14.53 -27.38
C GLU A 304 -2.36 -14.73 -26.00
N GLY A 305 -3.04 -15.50 -25.15
CA GLY A 305 -2.60 -15.79 -23.80
C GLY A 305 -2.62 -14.61 -22.83
N PHE A 306 -3.10 -13.43 -23.21
CA PHE A 306 -3.25 -12.29 -22.29
C PHE A 306 -4.26 -12.60 -21.17
N GLU A 307 -5.46 -13.05 -21.52
CA GLU A 307 -6.49 -13.42 -20.54
C GLU A 307 -6.00 -14.51 -19.58
N ARG A 308 -5.34 -15.55 -20.11
CA ARG A 308 -4.72 -16.60 -19.28
C ARG A 308 -3.73 -16.01 -18.28
N ARG A 309 -2.89 -15.06 -18.71
CA ARG A 309 -1.92 -14.38 -17.82
C ARG A 309 -2.64 -13.57 -16.73
N ILE A 310 -3.69 -12.83 -17.07
CA ILE A 310 -4.48 -12.04 -16.11
C ILE A 310 -5.23 -12.95 -15.11
N HIS A 311 -5.85 -14.04 -15.56
CA HIS A 311 -6.50 -15.01 -14.66
C HIS A 311 -5.50 -15.79 -13.80
N GLY A 312 -4.28 -16.01 -14.29
CA GLY A 312 -3.21 -16.72 -13.59
C GLY A 312 -2.44 -15.89 -12.58
N LEU A 313 -2.79 -14.62 -12.35
CA LEU A 313 -2.11 -13.78 -11.36
C LEU A 313 -2.20 -14.37 -9.96
N LYS A 314 -1.04 -14.53 -9.32
CA LYS A 314 -0.92 -15.03 -7.96
C LYS A 314 -1.16 -13.90 -6.97
N ARG A 315 -2.19 -14.07 -6.13
CA ARG A 315 -2.48 -13.19 -4.98
C ARG A 315 -1.40 -13.28 -3.91
N ASN A 316 -1.41 -12.30 -3.00
CA ASN A 316 -0.62 -12.33 -1.78
C ASN A 316 -0.96 -13.54 -0.88
N SER A 317 0.01 -13.94 -0.07
CA SER A 317 -0.05 -15.14 0.78
C SER A 317 -1.16 -15.06 1.83
N PHE A 318 -1.38 -13.88 2.40
CA PHE A 318 -2.40 -13.59 3.41
C PHE A 318 -2.91 -12.16 3.22
N GLN A 319 -3.87 -11.75 4.03
CA GLN A 319 -4.62 -10.52 3.86
C GLN A 319 -4.77 -9.73 5.16
N PRO A 320 -5.05 -8.43 5.08
CA PRO A 320 -5.27 -7.64 6.27
C PRO A 320 -6.59 -7.96 6.98
N PHE A 321 -6.55 -7.85 8.30
CA PHE A 321 -7.71 -7.79 9.18
C PHE A 321 -7.60 -6.50 10.00
N ASN A 322 -8.48 -5.54 9.73
CA ASN A 322 -8.39 -4.21 10.31
C ASN A 322 -9.35 -4.09 11.50
N LEU A 323 -8.88 -3.53 12.61
CA LEU A 323 -9.71 -3.19 13.75
C LEU A 323 -9.46 -1.75 14.20
N HIS A 324 -10.48 -1.15 14.82
CA HIS A 324 -10.49 0.27 15.15
C HIS A 324 -11.11 0.47 16.53
N LEU A 325 -10.43 1.22 17.38
CA LEU A 325 -10.84 1.49 18.76
C LEU A 325 -10.82 3.00 19.04
N ALA A 326 -11.95 3.52 19.52
CA ALA A 326 -12.04 4.81 20.18
C ALA A 326 -11.86 4.60 21.68
N LEU A 327 -10.91 5.31 22.30
CA LEU A 327 -10.47 5.05 23.67
C LEU A 327 -10.49 6.31 24.53
N HIS A 328 -10.69 6.14 25.85
CA HIS A 328 -10.47 7.22 26.81
C HIS A 328 -8.98 7.50 27.03
N GLU A 329 -8.17 6.46 27.17
CA GLU A 329 -6.74 6.50 27.42
C GLU A 329 -6.00 5.53 26.49
N ALA A 330 -4.73 5.80 26.23
CA ALA A 330 -3.90 4.91 25.41
C ALA A 330 -3.69 3.57 26.15
N PRO A 331 -3.54 2.45 25.42
CA PRO A 331 -3.16 1.19 26.04
C PRO A 331 -1.81 1.33 26.77
N GLN A 332 -1.74 0.85 28.01
CA GLN A 332 -0.51 0.78 28.80
C GLN A 332 0.01 -0.66 28.78
N TYR A 333 1.13 -0.90 28.09
CA TYR A 333 1.63 -2.25 27.85
C TYR A 333 2.36 -2.82 29.06
N LYS A 334 2.14 -4.11 29.37
CA LYS A 334 2.79 -4.80 30.50
C LYS A 334 4.30 -4.95 30.33
N VAL A 335 4.80 -4.94 29.09
CA VAL A 335 6.24 -4.97 28.77
C VAL A 335 6.96 -3.67 29.17
N GLY A 336 6.19 -2.64 29.56
CA GLY A 336 6.70 -1.42 30.15
C GLY A 336 6.74 -0.23 29.17
N PRO A 337 7.14 0.95 29.67
CA PRO A 337 7.03 2.21 28.94
C PRO A 337 7.94 2.33 27.71
N ALA A 338 8.82 1.35 27.48
CA ALA A 338 9.70 1.31 26.32
C ALA A 338 8.92 1.40 24.99
N VAL A 339 7.70 0.86 24.95
CA VAL A 339 6.87 0.83 23.73
C VAL A 339 5.77 1.90 23.69
N ASP A 340 5.44 2.53 24.83
CA ASP A 340 4.26 3.40 24.96
C ASP A 340 4.33 4.69 24.10
N ASP A 341 5.55 5.16 23.81
CA ASP A 341 5.79 6.36 23.00
C ASP A 341 5.91 6.08 21.50
N PHE A 342 5.84 4.82 21.08
CA PHE A 342 5.88 4.45 19.67
C PHE A 342 4.48 4.49 19.10
N PHE A 343 4.31 5.09 17.91
CA PHE A 343 3.00 5.05 17.26
C PHE A 343 2.72 3.71 16.62
N TRP A 344 3.74 2.89 16.32
CA TRP A 344 3.58 1.56 15.74
C TRP A 344 4.22 0.54 16.68
N VAL A 345 3.39 -0.31 17.29
CA VAL A 345 3.84 -1.34 18.21
C VAL A 345 3.42 -2.70 17.70
N GLU A 346 4.34 -3.65 17.62
CA GLU A 346 4.08 -4.99 17.11
C GLU A 346 4.31 -6.05 18.18
N ARG A 347 3.43 -7.03 18.22
CA ARG A 347 3.71 -8.31 18.87
C ARG A 347 4.39 -9.24 17.87
N SER A 348 5.41 -9.97 18.31
CA SER A 348 5.97 -11.07 17.52
C SER A 348 6.46 -12.22 18.39
N HIS A 349 6.80 -13.33 17.76
CA HIS A 349 7.33 -14.52 18.42
C HIS A 349 8.81 -14.35 18.78
N SER A 350 9.24 -14.90 19.91
CA SER A 350 10.66 -14.97 20.28
C SER A 350 11.40 -16.15 19.64
N ASN A 351 10.67 -17.11 19.09
CA ASN A 351 11.19 -18.30 18.41
C ASN A 351 10.81 -18.25 16.92
N TRP A 352 11.78 -18.55 16.05
CA TRP A 352 11.59 -18.42 14.60
C TRP A 352 10.75 -19.54 13.99
N GLU A 353 10.72 -20.74 14.57
CA GLU A 353 9.87 -21.84 14.09
C GLU A 353 8.39 -21.53 14.33
N ASP A 354 8.05 -20.96 15.48
CA ASP A 354 6.70 -20.49 15.78
C ASP A 354 6.31 -19.33 14.84
N PHE A 355 7.22 -18.40 14.60
CA PHE A 355 7.04 -17.34 13.61
C PHE A 355 6.77 -17.87 12.19
N ALA A 356 7.55 -18.85 11.73
CA ALA A 356 7.35 -19.48 10.43
C ALA A 356 6.01 -20.24 10.34
N ARG A 357 5.65 -20.97 11.41
CA ARG A 357 4.39 -21.71 11.50
C ARG A 357 3.19 -20.78 11.44
N ALA A 358 3.28 -19.62 12.07
CA ALA A 358 2.25 -18.58 12.02
C ALA A 358 1.87 -18.19 10.58
N PHE A 359 2.84 -17.95 9.70
CA PHE A 359 2.56 -17.65 8.29
C PHE A 359 2.03 -18.86 7.51
N SER A 360 2.56 -20.05 7.80
CA SER A 360 2.09 -21.30 7.20
C SER A 360 0.61 -21.56 7.50
N ASP A 361 0.20 -21.35 8.75
CA ASP A 361 -1.19 -21.46 9.19
C ASP A 361 -2.11 -20.51 8.41
N LEU A 362 -1.69 -19.27 8.16
CA LEU A 362 -2.44 -18.33 7.31
C LEU A 362 -2.59 -18.86 5.88
N GLU A 363 -1.55 -19.44 5.27
CA GLU A 363 -1.64 -20.02 3.92
C GLU A 363 -2.56 -21.27 3.89
N TYR A 364 -2.68 -21.99 5.01
CA TYR A 364 -3.61 -23.13 5.17
C TYR A 364 -5.02 -22.74 5.62
N GLY A 365 -5.36 -21.45 5.67
CA GLY A 365 -6.71 -21.00 6.02
C GLY A 365 -7.02 -21.05 7.51
N ILE A 366 -5.99 -21.00 8.37
CA ILE A 366 -6.11 -20.98 9.83
C ILE A 366 -5.83 -19.54 10.30
N PRO A 367 -6.85 -18.83 10.84
CA PRO A 367 -6.63 -17.51 11.42
C PRO A 367 -5.65 -17.53 12.59
N ARG A 368 -4.78 -16.53 12.65
CA ARG A 368 -3.83 -16.30 13.74
C ARG A 368 -4.03 -14.91 14.33
N ARG A 369 -3.69 -14.72 15.60
CA ARG A 369 -3.85 -13.43 16.32
C ARG A 369 -2.62 -12.99 17.09
N ASP A 370 -1.54 -13.74 16.96
CA ASP A 370 -0.40 -13.72 17.85
C ASP A 370 0.78 -12.85 17.39
N PHE A 371 0.65 -12.17 16.24
CA PHE A 371 1.67 -11.29 15.68
C PHE A 371 1.07 -10.03 15.00
N ILE A 372 0.18 -9.35 15.74
CA ILE A 372 -0.56 -8.15 15.32
C ILE A 372 0.22 -6.84 15.56
N ALA A 373 -0.07 -5.82 14.76
CA ALA A 373 0.38 -4.44 14.98
C ALA A 373 -0.71 -3.54 15.60
N TYR A 374 -0.28 -2.58 16.41
CA TYR A 374 -1.07 -1.57 17.11
C TYR A 374 -0.57 -0.19 16.68
N VAL A 375 -1.44 0.62 16.07
CA VAL A 375 -1.05 1.87 15.41
C VAL A 375 -1.84 3.07 15.95
N MET A 376 -1.17 3.94 16.70
CA MET A 376 -1.71 5.14 17.36
C MET A 376 -1.12 6.43 16.78
N GLN A 377 -1.59 6.83 15.60
CA GLN A 377 -1.07 8.03 14.93
C GLN A 377 -1.49 9.33 15.65
N ASP A 378 -2.53 9.29 16.48
CA ASP A 378 -3.03 10.44 17.24
C ASP A 378 -2.05 10.91 18.33
N VAL A 379 -1.07 10.08 18.67
CA VAL A 379 0.10 10.49 19.47
C VAL A 379 0.77 11.71 18.84
N PHE A 380 0.85 11.76 17.50
CA PHE A 380 1.45 12.87 16.75
C PHE A 380 0.42 13.78 16.08
N ASP A 381 -0.75 13.25 15.72
CA ASP A 381 -1.82 14.00 15.05
C ASP A 381 -3.07 14.12 15.94
N LYS A 382 -3.13 15.20 16.72
CA LYS A 382 -4.24 15.48 17.64
C LYS A 382 -5.58 15.74 16.95
N THR A 383 -5.63 15.83 15.62
CA THR A 383 -6.88 16.07 14.88
C THR A 383 -7.72 14.82 14.65
N ARG A 384 -7.23 13.65 15.08
CA ARG A 384 -7.86 12.34 14.88
C ARG A 384 -8.84 11.94 15.98
N ALA A 385 -8.70 12.49 17.17
CA ALA A 385 -9.56 12.20 18.31
C ALA A 385 -9.97 13.51 19.00
N PRO A 386 -11.10 13.52 19.73
CA PRO A 386 -11.41 14.62 20.64
C PRO A 386 -10.31 14.84 21.69
N GLU A 387 -10.27 16.04 22.26
CA GLU A 387 -9.26 16.40 23.27
C GLU A 387 -9.26 15.41 24.45
N GLY A 388 -8.06 14.95 24.82
CA GLY A 388 -7.86 13.98 25.89
C GLY A 388 -8.27 12.54 25.57
N LYS A 389 -8.77 12.25 24.36
CA LYS A 389 -9.15 10.90 23.92
C LYS A 389 -8.11 10.31 22.98
N ARG A 390 -8.27 9.03 22.64
CA ARG A 390 -7.31 8.26 21.83
C ARG A 390 -7.97 7.47 20.70
N VAL A 391 -7.21 7.26 19.63
CA VAL A 391 -7.57 6.39 18.50
C VAL A 391 -6.52 5.31 18.33
N LEU A 392 -6.94 4.05 18.26
CA LEU A 392 -6.08 2.92 17.98
C LEU A 392 -6.58 2.17 16.76
N ASN A 393 -5.72 2.04 15.75
CA ASN A 393 -5.91 1.07 14.67
C ASN A 393 -5.15 -0.21 15.05
N MET A 394 -5.72 -1.38 14.80
CA MET A 394 -5.02 -2.66 14.94
C MET A 394 -5.00 -3.36 13.58
N TYR A 395 -3.85 -3.92 13.24
CA TYR A 395 -3.57 -4.47 11.92
C TYR A 395 -3.08 -5.91 12.04
N GLY A 396 -4.01 -6.85 11.86
CA GLY A 396 -3.74 -8.28 11.91
C GLY A 396 -3.59 -8.90 10.52
N PHE A 397 -2.97 -10.07 10.46
CA PHE A 397 -2.90 -10.89 9.24
C PHE A 397 -3.88 -12.04 9.33
N ALA A 398 -4.57 -12.31 8.23
CA ALA A 398 -5.60 -13.34 8.16
C ALA A 398 -5.60 -14.04 6.78
N PRO A 399 -6.00 -15.31 6.71
CA PRO A 399 -6.32 -15.94 5.43
C PRO A 399 -7.51 -15.25 4.76
N TYR A 400 -7.50 -15.10 3.44
CA TYR A 400 -8.74 -14.75 2.73
C TYR A 400 -9.74 -15.91 2.80
N ASN A 401 -9.28 -17.13 2.46
CA ASN A 401 -10.08 -18.34 2.54
C ASN A 401 -9.76 -19.09 3.83
N VAL A 402 -10.65 -19.01 4.81
CA VAL A 402 -10.64 -19.95 5.94
C VAL A 402 -11.25 -21.30 5.53
N LYS A 403 -11.15 -22.32 6.40
CA LYS A 403 -11.86 -23.60 6.19
C LYS A 403 -13.36 -23.34 6.02
N GLY A 404 -13.90 -23.67 4.83
CA GLY A 404 -15.27 -23.34 4.42
C GLY A 404 -15.38 -22.18 3.41
N GLY A 405 -14.26 -21.56 3.01
CA GLY A 405 -14.19 -20.48 2.03
C GLY A 405 -14.38 -19.08 2.62
N ALA A 406 -14.17 -18.05 1.81
CA ALA A 406 -14.19 -16.65 2.25
C ALA A 406 -15.48 -16.23 2.96
N LYS A 407 -16.66 -16.70 2.51
CA LYS A 407 -17.96 -16.39 3.13
C LYS A 407 -18.07 -16.78 4.60
N LYS A 408 -17.27 -17.74 5.06
CA LYS A 408 -17.23 -18.14 6.47
C LYS A 408 -16.84 -16.99 7.41
N TRP A 409 -16.17 -15.94 6.91
CA TRP A 409 -15.91 -14.71 7.67
C TRP A 409 -17.19 -14.02 8.18
N ASP A 410 -18.33 -14.16 7.50
CA ASP A 410 -19.62 -13.64 7.97
C ASP A 410 -20.06 -14.28 9.30
N GLU A 411 -19.62 -15.52 9.55
CA GLU A 411 -19.95 -16.28 10.76
C GLU A 411 -18.92 -16.08 11.87
N ILE A 412 -17.62 -16.15 11.53
CA ILE A 412 -16.53 -16.18 12.53
C ILE A 412 -15.87 -14.82 12.76
N GLY A 413 -16.13 -13.83 11.91
CA GLY A 413 -15.43 -12.54 11.91
C GLY A 413 -15.53 -11.80 13.25
N LYS A 414 -16.73 -11.80 13.85
CA LYS A 414 -16.96 -11.19 15.17
C LYS A 414 -16.15 -11.87 16.27
N GLU A 415 -16.13 -13.20 16.30
CA GLU A 415 -15.36 -13.99 17.29
C GLU A 415 -13.86 -13.69 17.18
N VAL A 416 -13.33 -13.69 15.95
CA VAL A 416 -11.92 -13.39 15.69
C VAL A 416 -11.58 -11.96 16.11
N ALA A 417 -12.43 -10.98 15.77
CA ALA A 417 -12.24 -9.58 16.14
C ALA A 417 -12.23 -9.37 17.66
N HIS A 418 -13.21 -9.93 18.38
CA HIS A 418 -13.28 -9.79 19.84
C HIS A 418 -12.10 -10.49 20.51
N GLY A 419 -11.62 -11.59 19.95
CA GLY A 419 -10.46 -12.23 20.51
C GLY A 419 -9.15 -11.46 20.29
N PHE A 420 -9.01 -10.66 19.23
CA PHE A 420 -7.91 -9.70 19.12
C PHE A 420 -7.96 -8.66 20.26
N LEU A 421 -9.16 -8.18 20.60
CA LEU A 421 -9.36 -7.28 21.73
C LEU A 421 -9.04 -7.97 23.06
N ASP A 422 -9.45 -9.22 23.26
CA ASP A 422 -9.10 -10.01 24.46
C ASP A 422 -7.60 -10.22 24.59
N ASP A 423 -6.90 -10.40 23.47
CA ASP A 423 -5.44 -10.52 23.47
C ASP A 423 -4.78 -9.19 23.82
N LEU A 424 -5.28 -8.05 23.31
CA LEU A 424 -4.84 -6.71 23.75
C LEU A 424 -5.05 -6.50 25.27
N ARG A 425 -6.17 -6.96 25.83
CA ARG A 425 -6.42 -6.91 27.29
C ARG A 425 -5.40 -7.67 28.09
N LYS A 426 -4.99 -8.86 27.62
CA LYS A 426 -3.95 -9.65 28.30
C LYS A 426 -2.60 -8.96 28.28
N LEU A 427 -2.32 -8.16 27.25
CA LEU A 427 -1.05 -7.48 27.03
C LEU A 427 -0.95 -6.12 27.75
N THR A 428 -2.06 -5.60 28.29
CA THR A 428 -2.15 -4.24 28.84
C THR A 428 -2.75 -4.23 30.23
N THR A 429 -2.57 -3.13 30.97
CA THR A 429 -3.06 -2.98 32.34
C THR A 429 -4.40 -2.24 32.44
N ASN A 430 -4.78 -1.46 31.42
CA ASN A 430 -5.90 -0.51 31.47
C ASN A 430 -6.97 -0.70 30.38
N MET A 431 -6.92 -1.77 29.58
CA MET A 431 -7.87 -1.99 28.47
C MET A 431 -9.19 -2.69 28.89
N SER A 432 -9.77 -2.30 30.02
CA SER A 432 -11.12 -2.75 30.42
C SER A 432 -12.21 -2.15 29.51
N ASP A 433 -13.45 -2.63 29.65
CA ASP A 433 -14.62 -2.06 28.95
C ASP A 433 -14.75 -0.54 29.21
N ASP A 434 -14.42 -0.08 30.41
CA ASP A 434 -14.49 1.34 30.79
C ASP A 434 -13.57 2.24 29.96
N ASN A 435 -12.50 1.71 29.37
CA ASN A 435 -11.60 2.48 28.51
C ASN A 435 -12.08 2.53 27.04
N ILE A 436 -13.01 1.65 26.64
CA ILE A 436 -13.42 1.47 25.24
C ILE A 436 -14.70 2.25 24.98
N ILE A 437 -14.61 3.27 24.13
CA ILE A 437 -15.73 4.12 23.70
C ILE A 437 -16.45 3.48 22.51
N GLY A 438 -15.69 2.90 21.59
CA GLY A 438 -16.23 2.30 20.37
C GLY A 438 -15.25 1.32 19.74
N PHE A 439 -15.80 0.29 19.12
CA PHE A 439 -15.03 -0.78 18.49
C PHE A 439 -15.66 -1.17 17.16
N SER A 440 -14.86 -1.18 16.09
CA SER A 440 -15.26 -1.67 14.77
C SER A 440 -14.14 -2.52 14.16
N TRP A 441 -14.49 -3.31 13.15
CA TRP A 441 -13.52 -4.15 12.43
C TRP A 441 -13.95 -4.37 10.99
N MET A 442 -13.01 -4.82 10.17
CA MET A 442 -13.23 -5.35 8.83
C MET A 442 -12.45 -6.65 8.67
N THR A 443 -13.17 -7.73 8.40
CA THR A 443 -12.56 -8.99 7.96
C THR A 443 -11.97 -8.85 6.55
N PRO A 444 -11.13 -9.80 6.08
CA PRO A 444 -10.73 -9.82 4.68
C PRO A 444 -11.92 -9.74 3.70
N LEU A 445 -13.03 -10.43 4.01
CA LEU A 445 -14.22 -10.38 3.16
C LEU A 445 -14.87 -8.98 3.14
N ASP A 446 -14.90 -8.30 4.29
CA ASP A 446 -15.43 -6.94 4.37
C ASP A 446 -14.58 -5.93 3.60
N ILE A 447 -13.26 -6.11 3.61
CA ILE A 447 -12.32 -5.27 2.84
C ILE A 447 -12.60 -5.39 1.33
N GLU A 448 -12.77 -6.61 0.81
CA GLU A 448 -13.14 -6.81 -0.60
C GLU A 448 -14.52 -6.22 -0.93
N ARG A 449 -15.50 -6.37 -0.02
CA ARG A 449 -16.84 -5.77 -0.21
C ARG A 449 -16.79 -4.24 -0.23
N HIS A 450 -15.96 -3.64 0.63
CA HIS A 450 -15.77 -2.20 0.73
C HIS A 450 -15.07 -1.65 -0.52
N ASN A 451 -14.02 -2.32 -0.98
CA ASN A 451 -13.30 -1.96 -2.20
C ASN A 451 -13.14 -3.18 -3.11
N ASN A 452 -14.04 -3.30 -4.09
CA ASN A 452 -14.09 -4.46 -4.99
C ASN A 452 -12.89 -4.58 -5.93
N ALA A 453 -12.01 -3.57 -6.02
CA ALA A 453 -10.72 -3.69 -6.72
C ALA A 453 -9.69 -4.48 -5.90
N MET A 454 -9.88 -4.61 -4.58
CA MET A 454 -9.07 -5.47 -3.71
C MET A 454 -9.62 -6.89 -3.74
N ILE A 455 -9.61 -7.53 -4.92
CA ILE A 455 -10.07 -8.91 -5.09
C ILE A 455 -9.30 -9.82 -4.14
N GLY A 456 -10.01 -10.64 -3.37
CA GLY A 456 -9.42 -11.47 -2.34
C GLY A 456 -8.90 -10.70 -1.13
N ALA A 457 -9.37 -9.47 -0.90
CA ALA A 457 -8.83 -8.50 0.06
C ALA A 457 -7.39 -8.05 -0.24
N ASP A 458 -6.90 -8.30 -1.45
CA ASP A 458 -5.52 -8.02 -1.82
C ASP A 458 -5.30 -6.52 -2.03
N ILE A 459 -4.77 -5.86 -1.00
CA ILE A 459 -4.48 -4.42 -1.00
C ILE A 459 -3.37 -4.03 -2.00
N LEU A 460 -2.63 -5.01 -2.52
CA LEU A 460 -1.67 -4.82 -3.61
C LEU A 460 -2.22 -5.26 -4.96
N HIS A 461 -3.52 -5.59 -5.07
CA HIS A 461 -4.19 -6.27 -6.18
C HIS A 461 -3.70 -7.71 -6.39
N PHE A 462 -2.40 -7.94 -6.47
CA PHE A 462 -1.78 -9.27 -6.51
C PHE A 462 -0.31 -9.19 -6.08
N GLY A 463 0.24 -10.34 -5.67
CA GLY A 463 1.52 -10.41 -4.97
C GLY A 463 2.71 -9.87 -5.76
N SER A 464 3.62 -9.23 -5.05
CA SER A 464 4.85 -8.63 -5.58
C SER A 464 5.98 -9.66 -5.70
N TYR A 465 5.66 -10.83 -6.26
CA TYR A 465 6.66 -11.86 -6.57
C TYR A 465 7.53 -11.42 -7.76
N ASN A 466 8.77 -11.91 -7.86
CA ASN A 466 9.71 -11.46 -8.90
C ASN A 466 9.17 -11.56 -10.34
N TRP A 467 8.25 -12.49 -10.62
CA TRP A 467 7.65 -12.69 -11.93
C TRP A 467 6.40 -11.82 -12.19
N GLN A 468 5.96 -11.01 -11.20
CA GLN A 468 4.79 -10.12 -11.26
C GLN A 468 5.09 -8.66 -10.87
N ILE A 469 6.36 -8.26 -10.88
CA ILE A 469 6.82 -6.89 -10.62
C ILE A 469 7.44 -6.26 -11.88
N GLY A 470 7.69 -4.95 -11.84
CA GLY A 470 8.39 -4.24 -12.93
C GLY A 470 7.66 -4.36 -14.27
N GLY A 471 8.42 -4.60 -15.33
CA GLY A 471 7.90 -4.75 -16.70
C GLY A 471 6.95 -5.95 -16.90
N ASN A 472 6.84 -6.85 -15.92
CA ASN A 472 5.90 -7.97 -15.92
C ASN A 472 4.55 -7.64 -15.27
N ARG A 473 4.35 -6.41 -14.78
CA ARG A 473 3.13 -5.99 -14.07
C ARG A 473 2.28 -5.04 -14.93
N PRO A 474 1.05 -5.39 -15.35
CA PRO A 474 0.22 -6.52 -14.89
C PRO A 474 0.54 -7.88 -15.52
N ALA A 475 1.12 -7.90 -16.71
CA ALA A 475 1.54 -9.13 -17.37
C ALA A 475 2.80 -8.88 -18.20
N PRO A 476 3.62 -9.91 -18.48
CA PRO A 476 4.78 -9.77 -19.36
C PRO A 476 4.40 -9.14 -20.71
N GLY A 477 5.10 -8.06 -21.08
CA GLY A 477 4.85 -7.28 -22.29
C GLY A 477 3.86 -6.11 -22.13
N PHE A 478 3.22 -5.96 -20.96
CA PHE A 478 2.20 -4.93 -20.71
C PHE A 478 2.56 -4.00 -19.53
N GLY A 479 3.84 -3.93 -19.14
CA GLY A 479 4.30 -3.08 -18.02
C GLY A 479 4.42 -1.57 -18.31
N GLN A 480 4.04 -1.11 -19.50
CA GLN A 480 4.22 0.28 -19.96
C GLN A 480 2.96 1.16 -19.77
N TYR A 481 2.04 0.76 -18.88
CA TYR A 481 0.76 1.44 -18.60
C TYR A 481 -0.27 1.46 -19.74
N ALA A 482 0.12 1.39 -21.01
CA ALA A 482 -0.81 1.13 -22.11
C ALA A 482 -1.37 -0.29 -22.03
N SER A 483 -2.67 -0.44 -22.25
CA SER A 483 -3.34 -1.74 -22.30
C SER A 483 -3.38 -2.32 -23.73
N PRO A 484 -3.74 -3.60 -23.94
CA PRO A 484 -3.97 -4.13 -25.28
C PRO A 484 -5.18 -3.50 -26.00
N VAL A 485 -6.02 -2.74 -25.30
CA VAL A 485 -7.19 -2.05 -25.86
C VAL A 485 -6.80 -0.61 -26.18
N GLU A 486 -6.95 -0.22 -27.45
CA GLU A 486 -6.62 1.13 -27.91
C GLU A 486 -7.42 2.17 -27.11
N GLY A 487 -6.74 3.24 -26.66
CA GLY A 487 -7.38 4.31 -25.88
C GLY A 487 -7.60 3.97 -24.41
N LEU A 488 -7.28 2.75 -23.94
CA LEU A 488 -7.34 2.36 -22.54
C LEU A 488 -5.93 2.23 -21.94
N TYR A 489 -5.71 2.94 -20.85
CA TYR A 489 -4.49 2.90 -20.04
C TYR A 489 -4.82 2.36 -18.65
N LEU A 490 -3.82 1.77 -17.99
CA LEU A 490 -3.92 1.17 -16.68
C LEU A 490 -3.10 1.98 -15.68
N SER A 491 -3.61 2.07 -14.46
CA SER A 491 -2.93 2.65 -13.32
C SER A 491 -3.39 1.94 -12.03
N GLY A 492 -2.90 2.37 -10.87
CA GLY A 492 -3.16 1.73 -9.59
C GLY A 492 -2.30 0.48 -9.34
N ALA A 493 -2.67 -0.28 -8.32
CA ALA A 493 -1.84 -1.34 -7.77
C ALA A 493 -1.61 -2.53 -8.72
N SER A 494 -2.42 -2.68 -9.78
CA SER A 494 -2.17 -3.68 -10.84
C SER A 494 -1.02 -3.33 -11.79
N THR A 495 -0.40 -2.16 -11.65
CA THR A 495 0.71 -1.70 -12.50
C THR A 495 1.96 -1.42 -11.67
N HIS A 496 3.12 -1.31 -12.30
CA HIS A 496 4.36 -0.91 -11.62
C HIS A 496 4.19 0.42 -10.85
N PRO A 497 4.78 0.58 -9.64
CA PRO A 497 5.65 -0.36 -8.91
C PRO A 497 4.93 -1.46 -8.13
N GLY A 498 3.60 -1.47 -8.16
CA GLY A 498 2.76 -2.35 -7.35
C GLY A 498 1.88 -1.56 -6.39
N GLY A 499 1.33 -2.25 -5.40
CA GLY A 499 0.54 -1.59 -4.36
C GLY A 499 1.39 -0.85 -3.33
N GLY A 500 0.71 -0.37 -2.29
CA GLY A 500 1.25 0.62 -1.36
C GLY A 500 0.94 2.05 -1.83
N VAL A 501 1.06 3.01 -0.91
CA VAL A 501 0.79 4.42 -1.22
C VAL A 501 2.06 5.02 -1.81
N THR A 502 2.20 4.89 -3.13
CA THR A 502 3.39 5.31 -3.87
C THR A 502 3.14 6.56 -4.71
N ALA A 503 1.92 6.73 -5.22
CA ALA A 503 1.53 7.68 -6.28
C ALA A 503 2.28 7.52 -7.62
N SER A 504 3.23 6.58 -7.71
CA SER A 504 4.09 6.41 -8.89
C SER A 504 3.30 5.95 -10.10
N SER A 505 2.36 5.03 -9.92
CA SER A 505 1.55 4.53 -11.02
C SER A 505 0.70 5.63 -11.65
N GLY A 506 0.17 6.55 -10.84
CA GLY A 506 -0.54 7.74 -11.32
C GLY A 506 0.35 8.72 -12.08
N ARG A 507 1.53 9.02 -11.53
CA ARG A 507 2.53 9.90 -12.17
C ARG A 507 3.03 9.32 -13.49
N ASN A 508 3.32 8.02 -13.51
CA ASN A 508 3.85 7.33 -14.69
C ASN A 508 2.83 7.22 -15.82
N VAL A 509 1.56 6.89 -15.52
CA VAL A 509 0.54 6.83 -16.58
C VAL A 509 0.26 8.22 -17.17
N ALA A 510 0.29 9.27 -16.35
CA ALA A 510 0.15 10.65 -16.84
C ALA A 510 1.29 11.02 -17.79
N ARG A 511 2.53 10.71 -17.42
CA ARG A 511 3.70 10.92 -18.27
C ARG A 511 3.61 10.17 -19.60
N VAL A 512 3.35 8.86 -19.57
CA VAL A 512 3.20 8.02 -20.78
C VAL A 512 2.09 8.56 -21.68
N LEU A 513 0.96 8.95 -21.10
CA LEU A 513 -0.17 9.48 -21.87
C LEU A 513 0.15 10.86 -22.46
N MET A 514 0.83 11.74 -21.72
CA MET A 514 1.26 13.04 -22.23
C MET A 514 2.24 12.89 -23.39
N GLU A 515 3.24 12.00 -23.27
CA GLU A 515 4.18 11.68 -24.36
C GLU A 515 3.43 11.20 -25.61
N ASN A 516 2.46 10.29 -25.46
CA ASN A 516 1.62 9.81 -26.56
C ASN A 516 0.74 10.90 -27.19
N LEU A 517 0.44 11.96 -26.45
CA LEU A 517 -0.31 13.12 -26.92
C LEU A 517 0.60 14.24 -27.47
N GLY A 518 1.92 14.04 -27.49
CA GLY A 518 2.90 15.04 -27.92
C GLY A 518 3.05 16.20 -26.93
N MET A 519 2.79 15.97 -25.65
CA MET A 519 2.92 16.95 -24.56
C MET A 519 4.17 16.65 -23.74
N ASP A 520 4.87 17.71 -23.32
CA ASP A 520 6.11 17.62 -22.54
C ASP A 520 5.80 17.57 -21.03
N PHE A 521 6.07 16.43 -20.40
CA PHE A 521 5.83 16.23 -18.96
C PHE A 521 6.85 16.97 -18.10
N ASP A 522 8.11 17.06 -18.53
CA ASP A 522 9.16 17.71 -17.73
C ASP A 522 8.93 19.21 -17.68
N LYS A 523 8.51 19.80 -18.81
CA LYS A 523 8.09 21.21 -18.85
C LYS A 523 6.88 21.51 -17.94
N LEU A 524 6.01 20.54 -17.69
CA LEU A 524 4.84 20.71 -16.82
C LEU A 524 5.21 20.77 -15.33
N ILE A 525 6.21 19.99 -14.91
CA ILE A 525 6.63 19.90 -13.50
C ILE A 525 7.65 20.98 -13.12
N ASP A 526 8.36 21.54 -14.10
CA ASP A 526 9.26 22.69 -13.91
C ASP A 526 8.53 24.05 -13.91
N ALA A 527 7.26 24.07 -14.33
CA ALA A 527 6.39 25.25 -14.39
C ALA A 527 5.47 25.35 -13.17
#